data_AF-A0A8T3ZZ77-F1
#
_entry.id   AF-A0A8T3ZZ77-F1
#
_cell.length_a   1.000
_cell.length_b   1.000
_cell.length_c   1.000
_cell.angle_alpha   90.00
_cell.angle_beta   90.00
_cell.angle_gamma   90.00
#
_symmetry.space_group_name_H-M   'P 1'
#
loop_
_entity.id
_entity.type
_entity.pdbx_description
1 polymer ?
#
loop_
_entity_poly.entity_id
_entity_poly.type
_entity_poly.pdbx_seq_one_letter_code
_entity_poly.pdbx_strand_id
1 'polypeptide(L)' 'MDESLARLAVEEVWQEKDVKIASAVLDHPLTAKPVISIKSSGAKENLESAFKAVEEKAEAAIKAAKAI' A
#
# COMPACT_ATOMS: atom_id res chain seq x y z
N MET A 1 7.31 0.07 -9.23
CA MET A 1 6.52 0.54 -8.07
C MET A 1 7.23 1.75 -7.53
N ASP A 2 6.52 2.86 -7.36
CA ASP A 2 7.09 4.13 -6.89
C ASP A 2 6.99 4.24 -5.35
N GLU A 3 7.76 5.13 -4.72
CA GLU A 3 7.77 5.29 -3.25
C GLU A 3 6.37 5.66 -2.74
N SER A 4 5.66 6.51 -3.48
CA SER A 4 4.32 6.95 -3.12
C SER A 4 3.33 5.78 -3.03
N LEU A 5 3.36 4.87 -4.00
CA LEU A 5 2.53 3.67 -3.99
C LEU A 5 2.94 2.70 -2.88
N ALA A 6 4.24 2.58 -2.61
CA ALA A 6 4.75 1.74 -1.54
C ALA A 6 4.27 2.22 -0.16
N ARG A 7 4.27 3.54 0.06
CA ARG A 7 3.78 4.18 1.28
C ARG A 7 2.29 3.94 1.46
N LEU A 8 1.51 4.19 0.42
CA LEU A 8 0.07 4.05 0.46
C LEU A 8 -0.34 2.59 0.72
N ALA A 9 0.34 1.62 0.11
CA ALA A 9 0.14 0.21 0.41
C ALA A 9 0.46 -0.13 1.88
N VAL A 10 1.54 0.41 2.45
CA VAL A 10 1.89 0.19 3.86
C VAL A 10 0.87 0.80 4.82
N GLU A 11 0.33 1.98 4.52
CA GLU A 11 -0.73 2.61 5.32
C GLU A 11 -2.02 1.76 5.35
N GLU A 12 -2.39 1.16 4.22
CA GLU A 12 -3.54 0.25 4.17
C GLU A 12 -3.25 -1.07 4.89
N VAL A 13 -2.05 -1.64 4.73
CA VAL A 13 -1.65 -2.85 5.47
C VAL A 13 -1.69 -2.62 6.98
N TRP A 14 -1.41 -1.40 7.47
CA TRP A 14 -1.53 -1.05 8.89
C TRP A 14 -2.96 -1.07 9.44
N GLN A 15 -4.00 -1.05 8.58
CA GLN A 15 -5.40 -1.18 9.00
C GLN A 15 -5.73 -2.64 9.41
N GLU A 16 -4.93 -3.61 8.98
CA GLU A 16 -5.14 -5.03 9.28
C GLU A 16 -4.69 -5.40 10.70
N LYS A 17 -5.57 -6.07 11.45
CA LYS A 17 -5.35 -6.38 12.88
C LYS A 17 -4.21 -7.36 13.16
N ASP A 18 -3.79 -8.15 12.18
CA ASP A 18 -2.73 -9.18 12.30
C ASP A 18 -1.33 -8.61 12.04
N VAL A 19 -1.21 -7.38 11.56
CA VAL A 19 0.07 -6.79 11.17
C VAL A 19 0.82 -6.27 12.39
N LYS A 20 2.03 -6.80 12.60
CA LYS A 20 2.92 -6.37 13.70
C LYS A 20 3.92 -5.32 13.25
N ILE A 21 4.34 -5.37 11.98
CA ILE A 21 5.27 -4.42 11.36
C ILE A 21 4.87 -4.27 9.90
N ALA A 22 4.72 -3.04 9.43
CA ALA A 22 4.69 -2.72 8.00
C ALA A 22 5.52 -1.46 7.74
N SER A 23 6.41 -1.52 6.75
CA SER A 23 7.39 -0.48 6.44
C SER A 23 7.71 -0.50 4.95
N ALA A 24 7.85 0.68 4.35
CA ALA A 24 8.40 0.86 3.00
C ALA A 24 9.68 1.68 3.11
N VAL A 25 10.78 1.17 2.58
CA VAL A 25 12.08 1.85 2.56
C VAL A 25 12.56 1.95 1.13
N LEU A 26 13.00 3.14 0.72
CA LEU A 26 13.67 3.32 -0.56
C LEU A 26 15.13 2.90 -0.40
N ASP A 27 15.52 1.81 -1.07
CA ASP A 27 16.87 1.23 -0.94
C ASP A 27 17.95 2.20 -1.48
N HIS A 28 17.69 2.84 -2.62
CA HIS A 28 18.53 3.89 -3.15
C HIS A 28 17.71 4.92 -3.94
N PRO A 29 17.91 6.24 -3.75
CA PRO A 29 17.11 7.28 -4.41
C PRO A 29 17.23 7.26 -5.94
N LEU A 30 18.40 6.89 -6.47
CA LEU A 30 18.62 6.79 -7.92
C LEU A 30 17.92 5.60 -8.59
N THR A 31 17.66 4.51 -7.85
CA THR A 31 17.04 3.31 -8.44
C THR A 31 15.53 3.33 -8.35
N ALA A 32 14.95 4.25 -7.55
CA ALA A 32 13.51 4.42 -7.36
C ALA A 32 12.78 3.09 -7.05
N LYS A 33 13.45 2.15 -6.37
CA LYS A 33 12.94 0.82 -6.03
C LYS A 33 12.67 0.74 -4.52
N PRO A 34 11.45 1.04 -4.07
CA PRO A 34 11.08 0.86 -2.68
C PRO A 34 10.91 -0.63 -2.34
N VAL A 35 11.42 -1.01 -1.19
CA VAL A 35 11.29 -2.34 -0.59
C VAL A 35 10.24 -2.27 0.50
N ILE A 36 9.20 -3.08 0.38
CA ILE A 36 8.15 -3.22 1.40
C ILE A 36 8.51 -4.41 2.31
N SER A 37 8.48 -4.19 3.62
CA SER A 37 8.67 -5.21 4.65
C SER A 37 7.43 -5.30 5.52
N ILE A 38 6.80 -6.49 5.55
CA ILE A 38 5.60 -6.77 6.34
C ILE A 38 5.87 -7.98 7.23
N LYS A 39 5.55 -7.86 8.52
CA LYS A 39 5.59 -8.96 9.48
C LYS A 39 4.17 -9.24 9.96
N SER A 40 3.54 -10.23 9.36
CA SER A 40 2.23 -10.76 9.75
C SER A 40 2.12 -12.23 9.35
N SER A 41 1.13 -12.92 9.89
CA SER A 41 0.84 -14.34 9.63
C SER A 41 0.41 -14.57 8.17
N GLY A 42 -0.28 -13.58 7.58
CA GLY A 42 -0.80 -13.58 6.20
C GLY A 42 -0.24 -12.44 5.36
N ALA A 43 1.08 -12.20 5.43
CA ALA A 43 1.69 -10.99 4.85
C ALA A 43 1.39 -10.78 3.36
N LYS A 44 1.28 -11.85 2.58
CA LYS A 44 0.95 -11.77 1.15
C LYS A 44 -0.52 -11.42 0.93
N GLU A 45 -1.42 -12.04 1.67
CA GLU A 45 -2.87 -11.80 1.58
C GLU A 45 -3.23 -10.38 2.05
N ASN A 46 -2.55 -9.90 3.10
CA ASN A 46 -2.70 -8.54 3.61
C ASN A 46 -2.22 -7.50 2.58
N LEU A 47 -1.13 -7.80 1.86
CA LEU A 47 -0.60 -6.93 0.81
C LEU A 47 -1.53 -6.89 -0.41
N GLU A 48 -2.06 -8.04 -0.84
CA GLU A 48 -3.04 -8.13 -1.92
C GLU A 48 -4.35 -7.41 -1.55
N SER A 49 -4.83 -7.58 -0.32
CA SER A 49 -6.04 -6.93 0.19
C SER A 49 -5.86 -5.41 0.27
N ALA A 50 -4.70 -4.96 0.75
CA ALA A 50 -4.35 -3.54 0.75
C ALA A 50 -4.39 -2.95 -0.66
N PHE A 51 -3.77 -3.59 -1.66
CA PHE A 51 -3.81 -3.08 -3.03
C PHE A 51 -5.21 -3.03 -3.62
N LYS A 52 -6.07 -4.01 -3.33
CA LYS A 52 -7.49 -3.96 -3.74
C LYS A 52 -8.23 -2.80 -3.09
N ALA A 53 -8.02 -2.56 -1.79
CA ALA A 53 -8.63 -1.43 -1.10
C ALA A 53 -8.16 -0.08 -1.68
N VAL A 54 -6.89 0.03 -2.08
CA VAL A 54 -6.36 1.22 -2.77
C VAL A 54 -7.04 1.43 -4.12
N GLU A 55 -7.22 0.35 -4.90
CA GLU A 55 -7.90 0.41 -6.20
C GLU A 55 -9.35 0.88 -6.05
N GLU A 56 -10.11 0.30 -5.12
CA GLU A 56 -11.50 0.70 -4.85
C GLU A 56 -11.61 2.17 -4.39
N LYS A 57 -10.69 2.61 -3.52
CA LYS A 57 -10.63 4.02 -3.06
C LYS A 57 -10.32 4.97 -4.23
N ALA A 58 -9.40 4.59 -5.11
CA ALA A 58 -9.05 5.38 -6.28
C ALA A 58 -10.23 5.49 -7.26
N GLU A 59 -10.93 4.38 -7.53
CA GLU A 59 -12.13 4.39 -8.38
C GLU A 59 -13.25 5.27 -7.80
N ALA A 60 -13.49 5.15 -6.49
CA ALA A 60 -14.47 5.98 -5.79
C ALA A 60 -14.11 7.47 -5.87
N ALA A 61 -12.84 7.82 -5.68
CA ALA A 61 -12.36 9.20 -5.79
C ALA A 61 -12.48 9.74 -7.22
N ILE A 62 -12.14 8.95 -8.25
CA ILE A 62 -12.31 9.33 -9.66
C ILE A 62 -13.79 9.55 -9.99
N LYS A 63 -14.67 8.69 -9.51
CA LYS A 63 -16.12 8.83 -9.70
C LYS A 63 -16.67 10.08 -9.03
N ALA A 64 -16.22 10.39 -7.81
CA ALA A 64 -16.57 11.61 -7.10
C ALA A 64 -16.06 12.87 -7.84
N ALA A 65 -14.82 12.84 -8.34
CA ALA A 65 -14.23 13.93 -9.11
C ALA A 65 -14.95 14.19 -10.45
N LYS A 66 -15.50 13.15 -11.09
CA LYS A 66 -16.34 13.29 -12.30
C LYS A 66 -17.76 13.78 -12.03
N ALA A 67 -18.21 13.74 -10.78
CA ALA A 67 -19.54 14.22 -10.38
C ALA A 67 -19.56 15.70 -9.97
N ILE A 68 -18.38 16.36 -9.99
CA ILE A 68 -18.16 17.80 -9.80
C ILE A 68 -18.00 18.45 -11.18
#